data_AF-A0A380FN20-F1
#
_entry.id   AF-A0A380FN20-F1
#
_cell.length_a   1.000
_cell.length_b   1.000
_cell.length_c   1.000
_cell.angle_alpha   90.00
_cell.angle_beta   90.00
_cell.angle_gamma   90.00
#
_symmetry.space_group_name_H-M   'P 1'
#
loop_
_entity.id
_entity.type
_entity.pdbx_description
1 polymer ?
#
loop_
_entity_poly.entity_id
_entity_poly.type
_entity_poly.pdbx_seq_one_letter_code
_entity_poly.pdbx_strand_id
1 'polypeptide(L)'
;MIKVIKQDVFLRENDITSKTTNGDWKPVIFDGNSERLTVPNGTIGQRWEQGKAWNLKLEDEQGQPINPLLSFAELDHEHVDIQFPYFDNNGNGIFERTIPVKKITLENGEEKYITTVFDLMASQYGVKRFDHALEANGYEDKTSYYTPAWQEQITGVKQDLVIQVAREFAQNAIDTKGKSMIIMGAGINHWFNSDTIYRSIINLILLCGCQGVNGGGWAHYVGQEKCRPIEGWNTIAFAKDWQAPPRLQNGTSWFYFATDQWKYELSTVDSLKSPLADHIKHKHPADYNVLAARAGWLPSYPPIR
;
A
#
# COMPACT_ATOMS: atom_id res chain seq x y z
N MET A 1 13.53 26.42 -11.70
CA MET A 1 13.43 25.81 -10.36
C MET A 1 12.73 24.48 -10.56
N ILE A 2 13.41 23.36 -10.33
CA ILE A 2 12.77 22.04 -10.41
C ILE A 2 11.75 21.99 -9.27
N LYS A 3 10.48 21.70 -9.59
CA LYS A 3 9.41 21.59 -8.59
C LYS A 3 9.61 20.26 -7.88
N VAL A 4 10.03 20.30 -6.62
CA VAL A 4 10.07 19.12 -5.76
C VAL A 4 8.67 18.89 -5.19
N ILE A 5 8.09 17.73 -5.45
CA ILE A 5 6.73 17.36 -5.03
C ILE A 5 6.72 16.23 -4.00
N LYS A 6 5.58 16.00 -3.34
CA LYS A 6 5.33 14.83 -2.49
C LYS A 6 4.10 14.08 -3.00
N GLN A 7 4.08 12.76 -2.81
CA GLN A 7 2.91 11.94 -3.14
C GLN A 7 1.68 12.36 -2.31
N ASP A 8 0.50 12.24 -2.91
CA ASP A 8 -0.79 12.56 -2.29
C ASP A 8 -1.78 11.40 -2.50
N VAL A 9 -3.07 11.66 -2.32
CA VAL A 9 -4.15 10.69 -2.50
C VAL A 9 -4.27 10.19 -3.94
N PHE A 10 -4.91 9.02 -4.10
CA PHE A 10 -5.35 8.54 -5.40
C PHE A 10 -6.32 9.52 -6.05
N LEU A 11 -6.10 9.79 -7.35
CA LEU A 11 -7.06 10.48 -8.20
C LEU A 11 -8.34 9.63 -8.32
N ARG A 12 -9.49 10.26 -8.12
CA ARG A 12 -10.82 9.65 -8.15
C ARG A 12 -11.65 10.23 -9.28
N GLU A 13 -12.71 9.52 -9.65
CA GLU A 13 -13.62 9.96 -10.71
C GLU A 13 -14.17 11.37 -10.48
N ASN A 14 -14.60 11.68 -9.25
CA ASN A 14 -15.14 13.00 -8.91
C ASN A 14 -14.10 14.13 -8.92
N ASP A 15 -12.80 13.82 -8.99
CA ASP A 15 -11.75 14.84 -9.15
C ASP A 15 -11.66 15.31 -10.61
N ILE A 16 -12.13 14.51 -11.58
CA ILE A 16 -12.02 14.78 -13.03
C ILE A 16 -13.35 14.99 -13.74
N THR A 17 -14.46 14.58 -13.12
CA THR A 17 -15.82 14.83 -13.62
C THR A 17 -16.76 14.97 -12.45
N SER A 18 -17.65 15.97 -12.44
CA SER A 18 -18.54 16.17 -11.30
C SER A 18 -19.73 15.18 -11.27
N LYS A 19 -20.07 14.71 -10.05
CA LYS A 19 -21.37 14.12 -9.66
C LYS A 19 -21.67 12.70 -10.14
N THR A 20 -20.68 11.81 -10.15
CA THR A 20 -20.97 10.38 -10.32
C THR A 20 -21.34 9.73 -8.99
N THR A 21 -22.25 8.76 -9.03
CA THR A 21 -22.61 7.97 -7.85
C THR A 21 -21.36 7.28 -7.31
N ASN A 22 -21.08 7.48 -6.03
CA ASN A 22 -19.89 6.95 -5.35
C ASN A 22 -18.55 7.31 -6.03
N GLY A 23 -18.47 8.39 -6.83
CA GLY A 23 -17.27 8.80 -7.56
C GLY A 23 -16.03 9.00 -6.70
N ASP A 24 -16.19 9.44 -5.44
CA ASP A 24 -15.10 9.60 -4.47
C ASP A 24 -14.45 8.26 -4.06
N TRP A 25 -15.09 7.14 -4.40
CA TRP A 25 -14.66 5.77 -4.09
C TRP A 25 -14.22 4.98 -5.32
N LYS A 26 -14.01 5.69 -6.44
CA LYS A 26 -13.63 5.11 -7.74
C LYS A 26 -12.31 5.71 -8.20
N PRO A 27 -11.16 5.14 -7.79
CA PRO A 27 -9.86 5.51 -8.33
C PRO A 27 -9.84 5.32 -9.85
N VAL A 28 -9.14 6.20 -10.55
CA VAL A 28 -8.98 6.14 -12.01
C VAL A 28 -7.62 5.58 -12.41
N ILE A 29 -7.55 5.07 -13.63
CA ILE A 29 -6.31 4.68 -14.30
C ILE A 29 -6.20 5.44 -15.63
N PHE A 30 -5.00 5.48 -16.20
CA PHE A 30 -4.82 5.93 -17.57
C PHE A 30 -4.95 4.72 -18.51
N ASP A 31 -5.94 4.74 -19.40
CA ASP A 31 -6.13 3.69 -20.39
C ASP A 31 -5.29 3.99 -21.64
N GLY A 32 -4.38 3.08 -21.98
CA GLY A 32 -3.53 3.18 -23.16
C GLY A 32 -4.27 2.98 -24.49
N ASN A 33 -5.48 2.41 -24.50
CA ASN A 33 -6.26 2.27 -25.74
C ASN A 33 -6.88 3.61 -26.16
N SER A 34 -7.47 4.34 -25.20
CA SER A 34 -8.15 5.61 -25.45
C SER A 34 -7.30 6.85 -25.13
N GLU A 35 -6.16 6.66 -24.48
CA GLU A 35 -5.30 7.71 -23.91
C GLU A 35 -6.05 8.68 -22.98
N ARG A 36 -6.95 8.12 -22.17
CA ARG A 36 -7.79 8.89 -21.23
C ARG A 36 -7.77 8.29 -19.84
N LEU A 37 -8.08 9.14 -18.86
CA LEU A 37 -8.40 8.67 -17.51
C LEU A 37 -9.76 7.97 -17.53
N THR A 38 -9.83 6.78 -16.96
CA THR A 38 -11.05 5.97 -16.90
C THR A 38 -11.17 5.26 -15.56
N VAL A 39 -12.41 4.94 -15.18
CA VAL A 39 -12.70 4.11 -14.02
C VAL A 39 -12.71 2.65 -14.47
N PRO A 40 -11.79 1.81 -13.99
CA PRO A 40 -11.82 0.37 -14.29
C PRO A 40 -12.93 -0.31 -13.47
N ASN A 41 -13.38 -1.48 -13.94
CA ASN A 41 -14.18 -2.37 -13.09
C ASN A 41 -13.39 -2.81 -11.84
N GLY A 42 -14.11 -3.04 -10.74
CA GLY A 42 -13.57 -3.58 -9.48
C GLY A 42 -13.36 -2.54 -8.37
N THR A 43 -13.62 -1.26 -8.63
CA THR A 43 -13.48 -0.21 -7.61
C THR A 43 -14.52 -0.34 -6.50
N ILE A 44 -14.19 0.09 -5.28
CA ILE A 44 -15.07 -0.13 -4.11
C ILE A 44 -16.39 0.66 -4.22
N GLY A 45 -16.41 1.79 -4.95
CA GLY A 45 -17.65 2.52 -5.23
C GLY A 45 -18.68 1.69 -6.00
N GLN A 46 -18.24 0.84 -6.93
CA GLN A 46 -19.12 -0.03 -7.73
C GLN A 46 -19.75 -1.15 -6.91
N ARG A 47 -19.07 -1.64 -5.85
CA ARG A 47 -19.58 -2.73 -4.99
C ARG A 47 -20.95 -2.40 -4.38
N TRP A 48 -21.17 -1.13 -4.08
CA TRP A 48 -22.37 -0.63 -3.40
C TRP A 48 -23.26 0.21 -4.32
N GLU A 49 -22.95 0.25 -5.61
CA GLU A 49 -23.76 0.95 -6.61
C GLU A 49 -24.62 -0.05 -7.38
N GLN A 50 -25.93 0.20 -7.42
CA GLN A 50 -26.86 -0.71 -8.08
C GLN A 50 -26.62 -0.76 -9.59
N GLY A 51 -26.53 -1.97 -10.14
CA GLY A 51 -26.38 -2.20 -11.57
C GLY A 51 -24.96 -2.06 -12.12
N LYS A 52 -23.95 -1.82 -11.25
CA LYS A 52 -22.54 -1.79 -11.65
C LYS A 52 -21.86 -3.15 -11.49
N ALA A 53 -20.84 -3.39 -12.31
CA ALA A 53 -20.11 -4.64 -12.33
C ALA A 53 -18.89 -4.57 -11.39
N TRP A 54 -18.96 -5.22 -10.23
CA TRP A 54 -17.83 -5.28 -9.30
C TRP A 54 -17.00 -6.56 -9.53
N ASN A 55 -16.05 -6.49 -10.47
CA ASN A 55 -15.16 -7.59 -10.86
C ASN A 55 -13.81 -7.06 -11.39
N LEU A 56 -12.86 -7.94 -11.68
CA LEU A 56 -11.50 -7.56 -12.14
C LEU A 56 -11.29 -7.76 -13.66
N LYS A 57 -12.35 -7.77 -14.46
CA LYS A 57 -12.19 -7.77 -15.93
C LYS A 57 -11.61 -6.42 -16.35
N LEU A 58 -10.72 -6.45 -17.35
CA LEU A 58 -10.12 -5.26 -17.94
C LEU A 58 -11.12 -4.55 -18.86
N GLU A 59 -12.16 -4.01 -18.24
CA GLU A 59 -13.25 -3.28 -18.86
C GLU A 59 -13.51 -2.01 -18.04
N ASP A 60 -13.95 -0.93 -18.69
CA ASP A 60 -14.48 0.25 -18.02
C ASP A 60 -15.92 0.02 -17.52
N GLU A 61 -16.52 1.06 -16.92
CA GLU A 61 -17.89 1.00 -16.42
C GLU A 61 -18.95 0.82 -17.52
N GLN A 62 -18.60 1.06 -18.78
CA GLN A 62 -19.44 0.87 -19.96
C GLN A 62 -19.20 -0.49 -20.63
N GLY A 63 -18.33 -1.33 -20.06
CA GLY A 63 -17.97 -2.64 -20.59
C GLY A 63 -17.03 -2.58 -21.80
N GLN A 64 -16.38 -1.44 -22.06
CA GLN A 64 -15.38 -1.34 -23.11
C GLN A 64 -14.04 -1.89 -22.62
N PRO A 65 -13.32 -2.68 -23.43
CA PRO A 65 -11.99 -3.16 -23.07
C PRO A 65 -11.00 -2.02 -22.82
N ILE A 66 -10.25 -2.11 -21.73
CA ILE A 66 -9.20 -1.14 -21.37
C ILE A 66 -7.83 -1.80 -21.31
N ASN A 67 -6.78 -1.02 -21.52
CA ASN A 67 -5.40 -1.41 -21.36
C ASN A 67 -4.74 -0.47 -20.34
N PRO A 68 -4.74 -0.81 -19.04
CA PRO A 68 -4.17 0.05 -18.00
C PRO A 68 -2.69 0.31 -18.25
N LEU A 69 -2.34 1.57 -18.49
CA LEU A 69 -0.95 1.99 -18.63
C LEU A 69 -0.24 1.84 -17.28
N LEU A 70 0.84 1.05 -17.26
CA LEU A 70 1.65 0.89 -16.06
C LEU A 70 2.56 2.09 -15.82
N SER A 71 3.06 2.74 -16.87
CA SER A 71 4.00 3.84 -16.70
C SER A 71 3.80 4.97 -17.68
N PHE A 72 3.86 6.21 -17.19
CA PHE A 72 3.91 7.38 -18.07
C PHE A 72 5.22 7.52 -18.85
N ALA A 73 6.27 6.79 -18.48
CA ALA A 73 7.51 6.75 -19.25
C ALA A 73 7.33 6.19 -20.67
N GLU A 74 6.25 5.44 -20.90
CA GLU A 74 5.91 4.87 -22.21
C GLU A 74 5.21 5.88 -23.14
N LEU A 75 4.86 7.06 -22.62
CA LEU A 75 4.21 8.15 -23.36
C LEU A 75 5.05 9.42 -23.27
N ASP A 76 4.60 10.49 -23.95
CA ASP A 76 5.11 11.84 -23.68
C ASP A 76 4.78 12.25 -22.24
N HIS A 77 5.79 12.70 -21.50
CA HIS A 77 5.71 12.99 -20.08
C HIS A 77 6.68 14.09 -19.65
N GLU A 78 6.39 14.72 -18.52
CA GLU A 78 7.31 15.63 -17.83
C GLU A 78 8.08 14.86 -16.75
N HIS A 79 9.30 15.31 -16.46
CA HIS A 79 10.06 14.87 -15.29
C HIS A 79 9.98 15.90 -14.17
N VAL A 80 9.72 15.42 -12.96
CA VAL A 80 9.80 16.21 -11.74
C VAL A 80 10.57 15.45 -10.68
N ASP A 81 11.10 16.18 -9.70
CA ASP A 81 11.70 15.57 -8.51
C ASP A 81 10.61 15.33 -7.46
N ILE A 82 10.64 14.16 -6.83
CA ILE A 82 9.69 13.73 -5.81
C ILE A 82 10.42 13.33 -4.53
N GLN A 83 9.86 13.72 -3.39
CA GLN A 83 10.36 13.37 -2.07
C GLN A 83 9.71 12.10 -1.52
N PHE A 84 10.55 11.22 -1.00
CA PHE A 84 10.16 10.02 -0.26
C PHE A 84 10.70 10.07 1.18
N PRO A 85 9.93 9.57 2.15
CA PRO A 85 10.44 9.42 3.50
C PRO A 85 11.36 8.19 3.59
N TYR A 86 12.39 8.31 4.42
CA TYR A 86 13.29 7.24 4.82
C TYR A 86 13.38 7.17 6.35
N PHE A 87 13.60 5.98 6.87
CA PHE A 87 13.64 5.71 8.31
C PHE A 87 14.80 4.77 8.60
N ASP A 88 15.65 5.13 9.55
CA ASP A 88 16.70 4.26 10.08
C ASP A 88 16.85 4.43 11.60
N ASN A 89 17.84 3.75 12.17
CA ASN A 89 18.14 3.86 13.60
C ASN A 89 18.69 5.23 14.02
N ASN A 90 19.13 6.07 13.06
CA ASN A 90 19.66 7.41 13.30
C ASN A 90 18.56 8.48 13.21
N GLY A 91 17.43 8.18 12.58
CA GLY A 91 16.23 9.01 12.58
C GLY A 91 15.41 8.94 11.28
N ASN A 92 14.52 9.92 11.13
CA ASN A 92 13.62 10.02 9.99
C ASN A 92 14.16 11.06 9.00
N GLY A 93 14.36 10.66 7.75
CA GLY A 93 14.95 11.48 6.68
C GLY A 93 14.08 11.57 5.43
N ILE A 94 14.49 12.42 4.50
CA ILE A 94 13.87 12.59 3.19
C ILE A 94 14.94 12.32 2.14
N PHE A 95 14.58 11.62 1.07
CA PHE A 95 15.40 11.50 -0.13
C PHE A 95 14.57 11.83 -1.37
N GLU A 96 15.26 12.23 -2.43
CA GLU A 96 14.64 12.68 -3.66
C GLU A 96 14.92 11.70 -4.80
N ARG A 97 13.94 11.58 -5.70
CA ARG A 97 14.01 10.78 -6.91
C ARG A 97 13.40 11.55 -8.07
N THR A 98 13.75 11.18 -9.30
CA THR A 98 12.99 11.63 -10.48
C THR A 98 11.78 10.74 -10.69
N ILE A 99 10.70 11.28 -11.25
CA ILE A 99 9.49 10.54 -11.58
C ILE A 99 8.82 11.10 -12.85
N PRO A 100 8.30 10.24 -13.75
CA PRO A 100 7.52 10.68 -14.89
C PRO A 100 6.11 11.07 -14.46
N VAL A 101 5.64 12.23 -14.91
CA VAL A 101 4.33 12.77 -14.59
C VAL A 101 3.60 13.25 -15.83
N LYS A 102 2.27 13.29 -15.74
CA LYS A 102 1.41 14.08 -16.64
C LYS A 102 0.74 15.19 -15.86
N LYS A 103 0.57 16.34 -16.50
CA LYS A 103 -0.21 17.45 -15.95
C LYS A 103 -1.66 17.32 -16.40
N ILE A 104 -2.60 17.48 -15.46
CA ILE A 104 -4.03 17.46 -15.73
C ILE A 104 -4.71 18.66 -15.08
N THR A 105 -5.88 19.01 -15.60
CA THR A 105 -6.79 19.96 -14.96
C THR A 105 -7.92 19.16 -14.31
N LEU A 106 -8.09 19.36 -13.01
CA LEU A 106 -9.20 18.78 -12.24
C LEU A 106 -10.52 19.48 -12.57
N GLU A 107 -11.64 18.87 -12.19
CA GLU A 107 -12.99 19.41 -12.37
C GLU A 107 -13.16 20.80 -11.71
N ASN A 108 -12.46 21.05 -10.60
CA ASN A 108 -12.48 22.35 -9.91
C ASN A 108 -11.61 23.43 -10.59
N GLY A 109 -10.95 23.11 -11.72
CA GLY A 109 -10.05 24.00 -12.46
C GLY A 109 -8.61 24.01 -11.96
N GLU A 110 -8.28 23.27 -10.90
CA GLU A 110 -6.91 23.18 -10.37
C GLU A 110 -6.04 22.32 -11.29
N GLU A 111 -4.82 22.78 -11.58
CA GLU A 111 -3.83 21.95 -12.27
C GLU A 111 -3.04 21.08 -11.28
N LYS A 112 -2.97 19.77 -11.56
CA LYS A 112 -2.19 18.80 -10.77
C LYS A 112 -1.28 17.98 -11.65
N TYR A 113 -0.19 17.49 -11.06
CA TYR A 113 0.61 16.41 -11.63
C TYR A 113 0.05 15.07 -11.15
N ILE A 114 -0.01 14.11 -12.07
CA ILE A 114 -0.38 12.72 -11.80
C ILE A 114 0.75 11.79 -12.24
N THR A 115 0.86 10.66 -11.56
CA THR A 115 1.76 9.57 -11.90
C THR A 115 1.08 8.24 -11.59
N THR A 116 1.68 7.13 -11.99
CA THR A 116 1.16 5.80 -11.69
C THR A 116 1.75 5.27 -10.37
N VAL A 117 1.06 4.32 -9.73
CA VAL A 117 1.61 3.61 -8.54
C VAL A 117 2.88 2.85 -8.90
N PHE A 118 2.95 2.31 -10.12
CA PHE A 118 4.13 1.61 -10.58
C PHE A 118 5.33 2.55 -10.74
N ASP A 119 5.13 3.75 -11.29
CA ASP A 119 6.17 4.78 -11.38
C ASP A 119 6.65 5.23 -9.99
N LEU A 120 5.73 5.43 -9.04
CA LEU A 120 6.06 5.72 -7.65
C LEU A 120 6.91 4.62 -7.03
N MET A 121 6.51 3.36 -7.20
CA MET A 121 7.25 2.21 -6.69
C MET A 121 8.64 2.11 -7.34
N ALA A 122 8.74 2.14 -8.67
CA ALA A 122 10.01 2.02 -9.38
C ALA A 122 10.98 3.16 -9.00
N SER A 123 10.46 4.39 -8.88
CA SER A 123 11.22 5.56 -8.44
C SER A 123 11.71 5.39 -6.99
N GLN A 124 10.83 5.01 -6.06
CA GLN A 124 11.17 4.79 -4.66
C GLN A 124 12.27 3.73 -4.49
N TYR A 125 12.17 2.60 -5.21
CA TYR A 125 13.17 1.53 -5.21
C TYR A 125 14.48 1.90 -5.95
N GLY A 126 14.56 3.09 -6.55
CA GLY A 126 15.76 3.58 -7.21
C GLY A 126 16.08 2.89 -8.55
N VAL A 127 15.08 2.29 -9.21
CA VAL A 127 15.27 1.62 -10.50
C VAL A 127 15.70 2.63 -11.56
N LYS A 128 16.83 2.36 -12.23
CA LYS A 128 17.36 3.21 -13.31
C LYS A 128 16.53 3.09 -14.58
N ARG A 129 15.94 4.20 -15.04
CA ARG A 129 14.98 4.28 -16.16
C ARG A 129 15.20 5.48 -17.07
N PHE A 130 15.78 6.57 -16.56
CA PHE A 130 15.86 7.87 -17.24
C PHE A 130 17.28 8.42 -17.39
N ASP A 131 18.29 7.70 -16.89
CA ASP A 131 19.68 8.17 -16.80
C ASP A 131 19.81 9.47 -15.99
N HIS A 132 18.97 9.60 -14.95
CA HIS A 132 18.93 10.77 -14.09
C HIS A 132 19.85 10.59 -12.88
N ALA A 133 20.49 11.67 -12.43
CA ALA A 133 21.45 11.64 -11.31
C ALA A 133 20.84 11.19 -9.96
N LEU A 134 19.52 11.18 -9.84
CA LEU A 134 18.79 10.72 -8.65
C LEU A 134 18.41 9.23 -8.69
N GLU A 135 18.67 8.53 -9.79
CA GLU A 135 18.47 7.08 -9.89
C GLU A 135 19.68 6.31 -9.32
N ALA A 136 19.51 5.02 -9.00
CA ALA A 136 20.66 4.21 -8.61
C ALA A 136 21.60 3.97 -9.80
N ASN A 137 22.90 3.90 -9.52
CA ASN A 137 23.93 3.57 -10.52
C ASN A 137 24.07 2.06 -10.80
N GLY A 138 23.20 1.24 -10.22
CA GLY A 138 23.22 -0.22 -10.34
C GLY A 138 23.17 -0.90 -8.97
N TYR A 139 23.37 -2.21 -8.95
CA TYR A 139 23.25 -2.98 -7.71
C TYR A 139 24.32 -2.65 -6.67
N GLU A 140 25.53 -2.27 -7.12
CA GLU A 140 26.70 -1.94 -6.31
C GLU A 140 26.63 -0.54 -5.66
N ASP A 141 25.59 0.25 -5.96
CA ASP A 141 25.44 1.62 -5.47
C ASP A 141 24.97 1.63 -4.01
N LYS A 142 25.93 1.76 -3.09
CA LYS A 142 25.71 1.85 -1.64
C LYS A 142 25.01 3.13 -1.19
N THR A 143 25.01 4.15 -2.03
CA THR A 143 24.49 5.48 -1.67
C THR A 143 23.01 5.63 -1.99
N SER A 144 22.51 4.81 -2.92
CA SER A 144 21.09 4.78 -3.28
C SER A 144 20.32 3.78 -2.42
N TYR A 145 19.24 4.25 -1.79
CA TYR A 145 18.38 3.40 -0.96
C TYR A 145 17.80 2.22 -1.75
N TYR A 146 17.68 1.08 -1.06
CA TYR A 146 17.06 -0.16 -1.55
C TYR A 146 17.81 -0.93 -2.64
N THR A 147 19.07 -0.57 -2.93
CA THR A 147 19.95 -1.41 -3.75
C THR A 147 20.46 -2.62 -2.95
N PRO A 148 20.90 -3.70 -3.62
CA PRO A 148 21.60 -4.81 -2.96
C PRO A 148 22.80 -4.37 -2.10
N ALA A 149 23.63 -3.44 -2.59
CA ALA A 149 24.78 -2.94 -1.84
C ALA A 149 24.39 -2.13 -0.60
N TRP A 150 23.32 -1.32 -0.69
CA TRP A 150 22.75 -0.61 0.47
C TRP A 150 22.20 -1.61 1.49
N GLN A 151 21.44 -2.60 1.04
CA GLN A 151 20.82 -3.61 1.89
C GLN A 151 21.86 -4.47 2.64
N GLU A 152 23.00 -4.78 2.02
CA GLU A 152 24.09 -5.50 2.70
C GLU A 152 24.58 -4.74 3.94
N GLN A 153 24.64 -3.41 3.90
CA GLN A 153 25.04 -2.58 5.05
C GLN A 153 24.02 -2.65 6.19
N ILE A 154 22.74 -2.86 5.88
CA ILE A 154 21.65 -2.93 6.86
C ILE A 154 21.50 -4.32 7.45
N THR A 155 21.58 -5.35 6.61
CA THR A 155 21.20 -6.74 6.96
C THR A 155 22.40 -7.64 7.23
N GLY A 156 23.59 -7.27 6.74
CA GLY A 156 24.77 -8.14 6.71
C GLY A 156 24.69 -9.28 5.69
N VAL A 157 23.60 -9.40 4.91
CA VAL A 157 23.46 -10.40 3.85
C VAL A 157 24.16 -9.90 2.59
N LYS A 158 25.10 -10.69 2.09
CA LYS A 158 25.89 -10.37 0.89
C LYS A 158 25.01 -10.03 -0.31
N GLN A 159 25.32 -8.94 -1.01
CA GLN A 159 24.56 -8.48 -2.16
C GLN A 159 24.47 -9.53 -3.27
N ASP A 160 25.55 -10.28 -3.53
CA ASP A 160 25.57 -11.34 -4.56
C ASP A 160 24.53 -12.42 -4.29
N LEU A 161 24.35 -12.78 -3.01
CA LEU A 161 23.37 -13.79 -2.61
C LEU A 161 21.95 -13.26 -2.81
N VAL A 162 21.69 -12.00 -2.47
CA VAL A 162 20.38 -11.39 -2.71
C VAL A 162 20.07 -11.29 -4.20
N ILE A 163 21.02 -10.83 -5.00
CA ILE A 163 20.85 -10.72 -6.45
C ILE A 163 20.55 -12.09 -7.04
N GLN A 164 21.30 -13.12 -6.63
CA GLN A 164 21.09 -14.50 -7.07
C GLN A 164 19.67 -14.98 -6.71
N VAL A 165 19.29 -14.94 -5.42
CA VAL A 165 18.00 -15.45 -4.95
C VAL A 165 16.84 -14.69 -5.58
N ALA A 166 16.93 -13.36 -5.72
CA ALA A 166 15.90 -12.55 -6.35
C ALA A 166 15.71 -12.94 -7.84
N ARG A 167 16.82 -13.13 -8.57
CA ARG A 167 16.78 -13.57 -9.98
C ARG A 167 16.24 -14.98 -10.13
N GLU A 168 16.69 -15.93 -9.31
CA GLU A 168 16.21 -17.31 -9.34
C GLU A 168 14.72 -17.40 -8.98
N PHE A 169 14.27 -16.64 -7.97
CA PHE A 169 12.87 -16.59 -7.57
C PHE A 169 11.98 -16.06 -8.71
N ALA A 170 12.40 -14.96 -9.35
CA ALA A 170 11.69 -14.37 -10.48
C ALA A 170 11.73 -15.28 -11.71
N GLN A 171 12.89 -15.88 -12.02
CA GLN A 171 13.04 -16.79 -13.16
C GLN A 171 12.16 -18.02 -13.02
N ASN A 172 12.13 -18.64 -11.83
CA ASN A 172 11.21 -19.76 -11.57
C ASN A 172 9.75 -19.32 -11.75
N ALA A 173 9.37 -18.13 -11.31
CA ALA A 173 8.01 -17.62 -11.52
C ALA A 173 7.70 -17.43 -13.01
N ILE A 174 8.63 -16.91 -13.81
CA ILE A 174 8.49 -16.81 -15.27
C ILE A 174 8.28 -18.20 -15.89
N ASP A 175 9.17 -19.14 -15.60
CA ASP A 175 9.19 -20.48 -16.21
C ASP A 175 7.95 -21.30 -15.84
N THR A 176 7.44 -21.10 -14.63
CA THR A 176 6.32 -21.88 -14.09
C THR A 176 4.98 -21.16 -14.13
N LYS A 177 4.95 -19.92 -14.63
CA LYS A 177 3.78 -19.02 -14.63
C LYS A 177 3.25 -18.74 -13.21
N GLY A 178 4.15 -18.34 -12.32
CA GLY A 178 3.84 -17.83 -10.99
C GLY A 178 4.04 -18.81 -9.83
N LYS A 179 4.74 -19.94 -10.00
CA LYS A 179 4.91 -20.94 -8.92
C LYS A 179 6.14 -20.69 -8.06
N SER A 180 6.31 -19.46 -7.61
CA SER A 180 7.25 -19.09 -6.54
C SER A 180 6.46 -18.64 -5.31
N MET A 181 6.79 -19.20 -4.14
CA MET A 181 6.04 -19.00 -2.90
C MET A 181 6.97 -18.56 -1.78
N ILE A 182 6.47 -17.69 -0.90
CA ILE A 182 7.16 -17.31 0.33
C ILE A 182 6.29 -17.76 1.51
N ILE A 183 6.84 -18.70 2.30
CA ILE A 183 6.22 -19.19 3.54
C ILE A 183 6.77 -18.38 4.70
N MET A 184 5.89 -17.80 5.52
CA MET A 184 6.28 -16.93 6.62
C MET A 184 5.40 -17.09 7.85
N GLY A 185 5.88 -16.61 9.00
CA GLY A 185 5.15 -16.69 10.26
C GLY A 185 5.60 -15.63 11.27
N ALA A 186 5.44 -15.95 12.56
CA ALA A 186 5.63 -15.00 13.65
C ALA A 186 7.02 -14.32 13.69
N GLY A 187 8.07 -14.97 13.16
CA GLY A 187 9.44 -14.42 13.14
C GLY A 187 9.58 -13.07 12.44
N ILE A 188 8.68 -12.77 11.49
CA ILE A 188 8.60 -11.45 10.84
C ILE A 188 7.31 -10.68 11.20
N ASN A 189 6.27 -11.38 11.67
CA ASN A 189 4.99 -10.76 12.02
C ASN A 189 4.97 -10.09 13.39
N HIS A 190 5.78 -10.56 14.34
CA HIS A 190 5.79 -10.06 15.72
C HIS A 190 6.78 -8.91 15.94
N TRP A 191 7.14 -8.22 14.86
CA TRP A 191 7.87 -6.96 14.90
C TRP A 191 6.89 -5.77 14.85
N PHE A 192 7.28 -4.66 15.47
CA PHE A 192 6.49 -3.42 15.44
C PHE A 192 6.19 -2.97 13.99
N ASN A 193 7.21 -3.01 13.12
CA ASN A 193 7.11 -2.68 11.68
C ASN A 193 6.84 -3.92 10.81
N SER A 194 6.04 -4.88 11.31
CA SER A 194 5.72 -6.11 10.58
C SER A 194 5.00 -5.85 9.25
N ASP A 195 4.22 -4.78 9.18
CA ASP A 195 3.54 -4.33 7.97
C ASP A 195 4.52 -4.05 6.82
N THR A 196 5.65 -3.41 7.11
CA THR A 196 6.69 -3.08 6.13
C THR A 196 7.37 -4.35 5.62
N ILE A 197 7.63 -5.30 6.52
CA ILE A 197 8.22 -6.60 6.15
C ILE A 197 7.24 -7.40 5.29
N TYR A 198 5.96 -7.46 5.67
CA TYR A 198 4.92 -8.18 4.93
C TYR A 198 4.69 -7.57 3.55
N ARG A 199 4.63 -6.23 3.46
CA ARG A 199 4.48 -5.52 2.17
C ARG A 199 5.66 -5.77 1.24
N SER A 200 6.88 -5.91 1.76
CA SER A 200 8.05 -6.28 0.96
C SER A 200 7.87 -7.66 0.31
N ILE A 201 7.36 -8.64 1.07
CA ILE A 201 7.06 -9.98 0.55
C ILE A 201 5.90 -9.95 -0.45
N ILE A 202 4.83 -9.22 -0.13
CA ILE A 202 3.67 -9.04 -1.02
C ILE A 202 4.11 -8.40 -2.35
N ASN A 203 4.98 -7.38 -2.32
CA ASN A 203 5.51 -6.77 -3.53
C ASN A 203 6.24 -7.79 -4.40
N LEU A 204 7.11 -8.64 -3.82
CA LEU A 204 7.85 -9.65 -4.57
C LEU A 204 6.92 -10.63 -5.30
N ILE A 205 5.91 -11.16 -4.61
CA ILE A 205 4.99 -12.12 -5.21
C ILE A 205 4.02 -11.47 -6.21
N LEU A 206 3.66 -10.19 -6.04
CA LEU A 206 2.81 -9.47 -6.98
C LEU A 206 3.59 -9.15 -8.26
N LEU A 207 4.83 -8.65 -8.12
CA LEU A 207 5.73 -8.38 -9.24
C LEU A 207 6.06 -9.64 -10.05
N CYS A 208 6.14 -10.79 -9.39
CA CYS A 208 6.38 -12.09 -10.05
C CYS A 208 5.09 -12.80 -10.52
N GLY A 209 3.91 -12.20 -10.34
CA GLY A 209 2.64 -12.81 -10.76
C GLY A 209 2.30 -14.12 -10.03
N CYS A 210 2.77 -14.29 -8.80
CA CYS A 210 2.63 -15.55 -8.05
C CYS A 210 1.33 -15.64 -7.25
N GLN A 211 0.75 -14.51 -6.86
CA GLN A 211 -0.45 -14.51 -6.01
C GLN A 211 -1.66 -15.06 -6.77
N GLY A 212 -2.34 -16.06 -6.19
CA GLY A 212 -3.50 -16.72 -6.79
C GLY A 212 -3.16 -17.90 -7.71
N VAL A 213 -1.88 -18.25 -7.86
CA VAL A 213 -1.42 -19.41 -8.63
C VAL A 213 -1.17 -20.60 -7.70
N ASN A 214 -1.63 -21.80 -8.08
CA ASN A 214 -1.34 -23.02 -7.35
C ASN A 214 0.18 -23.30 -7.34
N GLY A 215 0.77 -23.34 -6.15
CA GLY A 215 2.22 -23.45 -5.96
C GLY A 215 2.95 -22.11 -5.84
N GLY A 216 2.25 -20.98 -5.84
CA GLY A 216 2.81 -19.63 -5.67
C GLY A 216 2.11 -18.79 -4.61
N GLY A 217 2.72 -17.64 -4.29
CA GLY A 217 2.07 -16.56 -3.54
C GLY A 217 2.49 -16.40 -2.08
N TRP A 218 1.66 -15.67 -1.33
CA TRP A 218 1.85 -15.37 0.09
C TRP A 218 1.29 -16.50 0.97
N ALA A 219 2.16 -17.19 1.70
CA ALA A 219 1.78 -18.30 2.55
C ALA A 219 2.10 -17.99 4.03
N HIS A 220 1.18 -17.28 4.67
CA HIS A 220 1.29 -16.91 6.09
C HIS A 220 0.72 -17.98 7.02
N TYR A 221 1.53 -18.40 7.99
CA TYR A 221 1.14 -19.35 9.03
C TYR A 221 1.50 -18.82 10.43
N VAL A 222 0.48 -18.70 11.28
CA VAL A 222 0.60 -18.30 12.69
C VAL A 222 -0.28 -19.22 13.54
N GLY A 223 -1.31 -18.70 14.22
CA GLY A 223 -2.32 -19.50 14.89
C GLY A 223 -3.35 -20.11 13.94
N GLN A 224 -4.22 -20.94 14.50
CA GLN A 224 -5.28 -21.65 13.78
C GLN A 224 -6.51 -20.75 13.56
N GLU A 225 -6.36 -19.69 12.76
CA GLU A 225 -7.40 -18.65 12.56
C GLU A 225 -8.56 -19.11 11.66
N LYS A 226 -8.29 -19.98 10.68
CA LYS A 226 -9.25 -20.35 9.63
C LYS A 226 -10.34 -21.30 10.15
N CYS A 227 -11.36 -20.75 10.82
CA CYS A 227 -12.61 -21.43 11.09
C CYS A 227 -13.38 -21.64 9.77
N ARG A 228 -13.38 -22.87 9.23
CA ARG A 228 -13.99 -23.16 7.92
C ARG A 228 -15.50 -22.87 7.88
N PRO A 229 -16.32 -23.29 8.85
CA PRO A 229 -17.76 -22.97 8.87
C PRO A 229 -18.06 -21.64 9.56
N ILE A 230 -17.36 -20.56 9.16
CA ILE A 230 -17.36 -19.28 9.88
C ILE A 230 -18.76 -18.66 10.03
N GLU A 231 -19.65 -18.80 9.04
CA GLU A 231 -21.00 -18.22 9.07
C GLU A 231 -21.90 -18.87 10.12
N GLY A 232 -21.95 -20.21 10.13
CA GLY A 232 -22.73 -20.97 11.12
C GLY A 232 -22.17 -20.81 12.53
N TRP A 233 -20.84 -20.89 12.66
CA TRP A 233 -20.16 -20.66 13.94
C TRP A 233 -20.45 -19.26 14.49
N ASN A 234 -20.34 -18.21 13.67
CA ASN A 234 -20.60 -16.83 14.09
C ASN A 234 -22.02 -16.61 14.60
N THR A 235 -23.02 -17.27 13.99
CA THR A 235 -24.42 -17.13 14.42
C THR A 235 -24.62 -17.64 15.83
N ILE A 236 -24.10 -18.83 16.14
CA ILE A 236 -24.22 -19.45 17.46
C ILE A 236 -23.31 -18.74 18.48
N ALA A 237 -22.03 -18.52 18.15
CA ALA A 237 -21.03 -17.98 19.07
C ALA A 237 -21.39 -16.58 19.60
N PHE A 238 -22.12 -15.79 18.81
CA PHE A 238 -22.52 -14.43 19.15
C PHE A 238 -24.03 -14.25 19.32
N ALA A 239 -24.80 -15.35 19.43
CA ALA A 239 -26.26 -15.36 19.59
C ALA A 239 -27.01 -14.47 18.58
N LYS A 240 -26.54 -14.46 17.32
CA LYS A 240 -27.12 -13.62 16.25
C LYS A 240 -28.52 -14.07 15.82
N ASP A 241 -28.90 -15.29 16.18
CA ASP A 241 -30.23 -15.85 16.05
C ASP A 241 -31.24 -15.24 17.05
N TRP A 242 -30.77 -14.64 18.14
CA TRP A 242 -31.61 -13.95 19.13
C TRP A 242 -31.54 -12.43 19.03
N GLN A 243 -30.34 -11.88 18.83
CA GLN A 243 -30.11 -10.43 18.82
C GLN A 243 -28.91 -10.03 17.97
N ALA A 244 -28.95 -8.82 17.40
CA ALA A 244 -27.83 -8.25 16.66
C ALA A 244 -27.79 -6.71 16.83
N PRO A 245 -26.61 -6.06 16.75
CA PRO A 245 -25.27 -6.64 16.59
C PRO A 245 -24.62 -7.07 17.92
N PRO A 246 -23.66 -8.03 17.91
CA PRO A 246 -22.86 -8.36 19.09
C PRO A 246 -21.86 -7.25 19.44
N ARG A 247 -21.37 -7.25 20.68
CA ARG A 247 -20.29 -6.34 21.13
C ARG A 247 -18.93 -7.00 20.97
N LEU A 248 -18.35 -6.84 19.78
CA LEU A 248 -16.97 -7.25 19.52
C LEU A 248 -15.99 -6.17 19.99
N GLN A 249 -14.80 -6.58 20.40
CA GLN A 249 -13.73 -5.69 20.86
C GLN A 249 -12.37 -6.21 20.39
N ASN A 250 -11.48 -5.32 19.96
CA ASN A 250 -10.12 -5.67 19.59
C ASN A 250 -9.22 -5.77 20.85
N GLY A 251 -8.66 -6.96 21.08
CA GLY A 251 -7.98 -7.29 22.34
C GLY A 251 -6.81 -6.37 22.69
N THR A 252 -5.98 -5.99 21.71
CA THR A 252 -4.81 -5.13 21.94
C THR A 252 -5.18 -3.81 22.62
N SER A 253 -6.15 -3.08 22.07
CA SER A 253 -6.60 -1.82 22.66
C SER A 253 -7.26 -2.05 24.01
N TRP A 254 -8.09 -3.08 24.13
CA TRP A 254 -8.75 -3.38 25.41
C TRP A 254 -7.75 -3.61 26.53
N PHE A 255 -6.75 -4.50 26.35
CA PHE A 255 -5.75 -4.75 27.38
C PHE A 255 -4.86 -3.53 27.64
N TYR A 256 -4.47 -2.80 26.59
CA TYR A 256 -3.65 -1.58 26.72
C TYR A 256 -4.29 -0.54 27.66
N PHE A 257 -5.61 -0.37 27.58
CA PHE A 257 -6.37 0.52 28.49
C PHE A 257 -6.76 -0.15 29.81
N ALA A 258 -7.30 -1.37 29.78
CA ALA A 258 -7.83 -2.05 30.97
C ALA A 258 -6.75 -2.42 32.01
N THR A 259 -5.50 -2.56 31.57
CA THR A 259 -4.35 -2.85 32.44
C THR A 259 -3.43 -1.64 32.63
N ASP A 260 -3.89 -0.44 32.24
CA ASP A 260 -3.17 0.83 32.42
C ASP A 260 -1.75 0.88 31.80
N GLN A 261 -1.44 -0.01 30.84
CA GLN A 261 -0.14 -0.02 30.16
C GLN A 261 0.17 1.30 29.46
N TRP A 262 -0.85 1.97 28.94
CA TRP A 262 -0.73 3.29 28.33
C TRP A 262 -0.10 4.35 29.26
N LYS A 263 -0.22 4.22 30.59
CA LYS A 263 0.41 5.14 31.55
C LYS A 263 1.93 5.04 31.59
N TYR A 264 2.48 3.95 31.04
CA TYR A 264 3.92 3.64 31.01
C TYR A 264 4.48 3.72 29.59
N GLU A 265 3.75 4.34 28.66
CA GLU A 265 4.18 4.49 27.27
C GLU A 265 5.43 5.35 27.18
N LEU A 266 6.46 4.81 26.53
CA LEU A 266 7.71 5.52 26.23
C LEU A 266 7.77 5.96 24.77
N SER A 267 6.92 5.38 23.91
CA SER A 267 6.89 5.65 22.48
C SER A 267 5.98 6.83 22.18
N THR A 268 6.51 7.81 21.44
CA THR A 268 5.75 9.00 21.04
C THR A 268 5.52 8.99 19.54
N VAL A 269 4.34 9.44 19.10
CA VAL A 269 3.91 9.35 17.69
C VAL A 269 4.75 10.24 16.76
N ASP A 270 5.40 11.27 17.29
CA ASP A 270 6.38 12.08 16.56
C ASP A 270 7.61 11.28 16.11
N SER A 271 8.00 10.21 16.83
CA SER A 271 9.08 9.33 16.37
C SER A 271 8.65 8.48 15.16
N LEU A 272 7.35 8.23 14.99
CA LEU A 272 6.77 7.40 13.93
C LEU A 272 6.32 8.19 12.69
N LYS A 273 6.18 9.53 12.81
CA LYS A 273 5.63 10.34 11.73
C LYS A 273 6.61 10.41 10.55
N SER A 274 6.04 10.49 9.35
CA SER A 274 6.82 10.85 8.16
C SER A 274 7.44 12.25 8.34
N PRO A 275 8.71 12.46 7.95
CA PRO A 275 9.32 13.79 7.93
C PRO A 275 8.66 14.73 6.91
N LEU A 276 7.85 14.20 5.98
CA LEU A 276 7.01 14.98 5.03
C LEU A 276 5.65 15.39 5.61
N ALA A 277 5.32 14.93 6.82
CA ALA A 277 4.08 15.27 7.50
C ALA A 277 4.21 16.62 8.22
N ASP A 278 3.33 17.55 7.84
CA ASP A 278 3.33 18.93 8.35
C ASP A 278 2.92 19.02 9.82
N HIS A 279 1.97 18.16 10.25
CA HIS A 279 1.45 18.16 11.62
C HIS A 279 1.06 16.76 12.09
N ILE A 280 1.16 16.53 13.41
CA ILE A 280 0.57 15.39 14.09
C ILE A 280 -0.52 15.88 15.03
N LYS A 281 -1.65 15.17 15.10
CA LYS A 281 -2.80 15.60 15.90
C LYS A 281 -2.60 15.31 17.39
N HIS A 282 -2.03 14.15 17.69
CA HIS A 282 -1.75 13.71 19.06
C HIS A 282 -0.32 13.21 19.17
N LYS A 283 0.25 13.30 20.39
CA LYS A 283 1.59 12.76 20.69
C LYS A 283 1.52 11.35 21.28
N HIS A 284 0.49 11.06 22.06
CA HIS A 284 0.31 9.78 22.73
C HIS A 284 -0.49 8.81 21.84
N PRO A 285 -0.07 7.55 21.65
CA PRO A 285 -0.81 6.58 20.82
C PRO A 285 -2.23 6.30 21.35
N ALA A 286 -2.42 6.31 22.68
CA ALA A 286 -3.74 6.21 23.30
C ALA A 286 -4.75 7.24 22.78
N ASP A 287 -4.33 8.48 22.52
CA ASP A 287 -5.24 9.53 22.03
C ASP A 287 -5.73 9.23 20.61
N TYR A 288 -4.90 8.64 19.75
CA TYR A 288 -5.33 8.15 18.44
C TYR A 288 -6.31 7.00 18.57
N ASN A 289 -6.14 6.12 19.56
CA ASN A 289 -7.09 5.04 19.79
C ASN A 289 -8.47 5.59 20.22
N VAL A 290 -8.49 6.57 21.12
CA VAL A 290 -9.72 7.27 21.53
C VAL A 290 -10.36 7.99 20.34
N LEU A 291 -9.58 8.69 19.52
CA LEU A 291 -10.06 9.32 18.29
C LEU A 291 -10.70 8.29 17.35
N ALA A 292 -10.01 7.17 17.10
CA ALA A 292 -10.48 6.10 16.23
C ALA A 292 -11.79 5.48 16.76
N ALA A 293 -11.90 5.26 18.06
CA ALA A 293 -13.14 4.78 18.68
C ALA A 293 -14.30 5.77 18.50
N ARG A 294 -14.06 7.07 18.77
CA ARG A 294 -15.08 8.13 18.61
C ARG A 294 -15.50 8.36 17.16
N ALA A 295 -14.60 8.13 16.21
CA ALA A 295 -14.88 8.23 14.78
C ALA A 295 -15.56 6.98 14.20
N GLY A 296 -15.82 5.95 15.02
CA GLY A 296 -16.41 4.69 14.57
C GLY A 296 -15.45 3.78 13.78
N TRP A 297 -14.14 4.04 13.84
CA TRP A 297 -13.11 3.23 13.17
C TRP A 297 -12.74 1.98 13.98
N LEU A 298 -12.85 2.05 15.31
CA LEU A 298 -12.61 0.94 16.24
C LEU A 298 -13.79 0.76 17.21
N PRO A 299 -14.05 -0.47 17.70
CA PRO A 299 -14.98 -0.68 18.80
C PRO A 299 -14.46 -0.11 20.14
N SER A 300 -15.34 0.07 21.12
CA SER A 300 -14.97 0.47 22.49
C SER A 300 -15.72 -0.31 23.56
N TYR A 301 -15.03 -0.63 24.66
CA TYR A 301 -15.62 -1.30 25.82
C TYR A 301 -14.85 -0.96 27.12
N PRO A 302 -15.51 -0.42 28.16
CA PRO A 302 -16.87 0.10 28.15
C PRO A 302 -17.09 1.14 27.03
N PRO A 303 -18.30 1.27 26.47
CA PRO A 303 -18.53 2.21 25.37
C PRO A 303 -18.20 3.64 25.80
N ILE A 304 -17.46 4.36 24.96
CA ILE A 304 -17.20 5.79 25.15
C ILE A 304 -18.53 6.52 24.91
N ARG A 305 -18.93 7.38 25.85
CA ARG A 305 -20.12 8.23 25.73
C ARG A 305 -19.84 9.46 24.88
#